data_AF-A0A0C2GJ47-F1
#
_entry.id   AF-A0A0C2GJ47-F1
#
_cell.length_a   1.000
_cell.length_b   1.000
_cell.length_c   1.000
_cell.angle_alpha   90.00
_cell.angle_beta   90.00
_cell.angle_gamma   90.00
#
_symmetry.space_group_name_H-M   'P 1'
#
loop_
_entity.id
_entity.type
_entity.pdbx_description
1 polymer ?
#
loop_
_entity_poly.entity_id
_entity_poly.type
_entity_poly.pdbx_seq_one_letter_code
_entity_poly.pdbx_strand_id
1 'polypeptide(L)'
;MERSGQRSFITDHDPTCDSLTYPLLFPRGEFRWHPEMEKQRMQGRKRSKLTQRDYYAYLLFPRNSFKPILHAGKLMQQFVVDSWGKNEQNRLKFLRQNQAQLRADTYRGLRDFIMADLSDNGPPGRNIVLPATYTGSPRDMVAKYQDAMSIVARHGKPDLFITMTCNPQWKEIEEALSPGQSASDRSDVVARVFKPKLEREAFLIRTSSPS
;
A
#
# COMPACT_ATOMS: atom_id res chain seq x y z
N MET A 1 25.96 -5.08 21.72
CA MET A 1 26.24 -3.84 20.95
C MET A 1 27.01 -2.90 21.87
N GLU A 2 28.31 -2.77 21.63
CA GLU A 2 29.14 -1.77 22.32
C GLU A 2 28.64 -0.37 21.97
N ARG A 3 28.41 0.46 22.98
CA ARG A 3 27.92 1.84 22.80
C ARG A 3 29.11 2.75 22.54
N SER A 4 29.64 2.74 21.31
CA SER A 4 30.41 3.89 20.84
C SER A 4 29.40 5.02 20.62
N GLY A 5 29.57 6.16 21.29
CA GLY A 5 28.62 7.29 21.26
C GLY A 5 28.49 8.01 19.91
N GLN A 6 28.72 7.32 18.78
CA GLN A 6 28.60 7.85 17.44
C GLN A 6 27.17 7.67 16.91
N ARG A 7 26.64 8.74 16.29
CA ARG A 7 25.33 8.69 15.62
C ARG A 7 25.44 7.81 14.38
N SER A 8 24.68 6.73 14.33
CA SER A 8 24.52 5.89 13.13
C SER A 8 23.21 6.22 12.43
N PHE A 9 23.24 6.34 11.11
CA PHE A 9 22.04 6.46 10.30
C PHE A 9 21.46 5.06 10.07
N ILE A 10 20.23 4.85 10.53
CA ILE A 10 19.47 3.62 10.32
C ILE A 10 18.68 3.76 9.03
N THR A 11 18.79 2.79 8.13
CA THR A 11 18.01 2.80 6.87
C THR A 11 16.60 2.25 7.08
N ASP A 12 15.66 2.63 6.22
CA ASP A 12 14.25 2.19 6.29
C ASP A 12 14.05 0.66 6.20
N HIS A 13 15.06 -0.09 5.75
CA HIS A 13 15.04 -1.56 5.67
C HIS A 13 15.82 -2.24 6.79
N ASP A 14 16.29 -1.47 7.78
CA ASP A 14 16.97 -2.03 8.94
C ASP A 14 15.97 -2.85 9.78
N PRO A 15 16.28 -4.12 10.10
CA PRO A 15 15.40 -4.97 10.89
C PRO A 15 15.13 -4.44 12.31
N THR A 16 15.93 -3.50 12.82
CA THR A 16 15.74 -2.88 14.14
C THR A 16 14.83 -1.65 14.11
N CYS A 17 14.56 -1.07 12.95
CA CYS A 17 13.83 0.20 12.83
C CYS A 17 12.43 0.11 13.48
N ASP A 18 11.69 -0.95 13.19
CA ASP A 18 10.34 -1.15 13.72
C ASP A 18 10.33 -1.37 15.24
N SER A 19 11.28 -2.15 15.77
CA SER A 19 11.36 -2.40 17.21
C SER A 19 11.84 -1.19 18.01
N LEU A 20 12.72 -0.36 17.44
CA LEU A 20 13.16 0.90 18.02
C LEU A 20 12.07 1.98 17.99
N THR A 21 11.27 2.02 16.92
CA THR A 21 10.18 3.01 16.78
C THR A 21 8.96 2.64 17.62
N TYR A 22 8.66 1.34 17.74
CA TYR A 22 7.46 0.83 18.42
C TYR A 22 7.80 -0.14 19.55
N PRO A 23 8.52 0.29 20.61
CA PRO A 23 8.93 -0.59 21.71
C PRO A 23 7.74 -1.21 22.45
N LEU A 24 6.61 -0.50 22.53
CA LEU A 24 5.37 -1.01 23.14
C LEU A 24 4.73 -2.15 22.34
N LEU A 25 4.84 -2.13 21.01
CA LEU A 25 4.36 -3.22 20.15
C LEU A 25 5.34 -4.39 20.14
N PHE A 26 6.61 -4.11 20.40
CA PHE A 26 7.73 -5.03 20.24
C PHE A 26 8.65 -5.06 21.47
N PRO A 27 8.15 -5.44 22.66
CA PRO A 27 8.88 -5.33 23.92
C PRO A 27 10.15 -6.19 23.99
N ARG A 28 10.24 -7.23 23.16
CA ARG A 28 11.41 -8.13 23.07
C ARG A 28 12.52 -7.60 22.17
N GLY A 29 12.31 -6.48 21.47
CA GLY A 29 13.34 -5.90 20.59
C GLY A 29 13.72 -6.76 19.38
N GLU A 30 12.94 -7.79 19.04
CA GLU A 30 13.29 -8.74 17.98
C GLU A 30 13.44 -8.05 16.62
N PHE A 31 14.35 -8.60 15.80
CA PHE A 31 14.53 -8.20 14.41
C PHE A 31 13.25 -8.42 13.59
N ARG A 32 12.88 -7.41 12.81
CA ARG A 32 11.67 -7.39 11.98
C ARG A 32 12.01 -7.68 10.53
N TRP A 33 11.21 -7.20 9.59
CA TRP A 33 11.42 -7.49 8.18
C TRP A 33 12.81 -7.00 7.73
N HIS A 34 13.46 -7.83 6.93
CA HIS A 34 14.70 -7.50 6.21
C HIS A 34 14.67 -8.19 4.85
N PRO A 35 15.41 -7.68 3.83
CA PRO A 35 15.32 -8.17 2.46
C PRO A 35 15.71 -9.64 2.25
N GLU A 36 16.46 -10.22 3.19
CA GLU A 36 16.92 -11.61 3.14
C GLU A 36 15.92 -12.60 3.78
N MET A 37 14.82 -12.10 4.36
CA MET A 37 13.79 -12.95 4.94
C MET A 37 13.09 -13.78 3.86
N GLU A 38 12.83 -15.05 4.16
CA GLU A 38 12.20 -15.98 3.24
C GLU A 38 10.91 -16.56 3.82
N LYS A 39 10.00 -16.95 2.93
CA LYS A 39 8.77 -17.64 3.34
C LYS A 39 9.11 -19.06 3.80
N GLN A 40 8.41 -19.54 4.82
CA GLN A 40 8.49 -20.93 5.25
C GLN A 40 8.12 -21.86 4.08
N ARG A 41 8.94 -22.89 3.84
CA ARG A 41 8.77 -23.83 2.74
C ARG A 41 7.53 -24.70 2.98
N MET A 42 6.47 -24.46 2.21
CA MET A 42 5.41 -25.47 2.05
C MET A 42 5.86 -26.52 1.04
N GLN A 43 5.58 -27.80 1.32
CA GLN A 43 5.95 -28.92 0.44
C GLN A 43 5.51 -28.63 -1.00
N GLY A 44 6.45 -28.77 -1.96
CA GLY A 44 6.20 -28.56 -3.39
C GLY A 44 6.36 -27.13 -3.94
N ARG A 45 6.54 -26.09 -3.11
CA ARG A 45 6.76 -24.71 -3.59
C ARG A 45 8.23 -24.30 -3.56
N LYS A 46 8.68 -23.59 -4.61
CA LYS A 46 10.02 -22.97 -4.67
C LYS A 46 10.17 -21.93 -3.55
N ARG A 47 11.38 -21.82 -3.01
CA ARG A 47 11.76 -20.82 -1.99
C ARG A 47 11.52 -19.42 -2.58
N SER A 48 10.67 -18.63 -1.94
CA SER A 48 10.36 -17.26 -2.37
C SER A 48 10.72 -16.28 -1.27
N LYS A 49 11.37 -15.17 -1.64
CA LYS A 49 11.64 -14.05 -0.75
C LYS A 49 10.34 -13.54 -0.12
N LEU A 50 10.37 -13.22 1.18
CA LEU A 50 9.24 -12.61 1.86
C LEU A 50 9.22 -11.12 1.55
N THR A 51 8.20 -10.66 0.82
CA THR A 51 8.05 -9.23 0.55
C THR A 51 7.69 -8.47 1.81
N GLN A 52 8.08 -7.20 1.89
CA GLN A 52 7.75 -6.33 3.03
C GLN A 52 6.23 -6.23 3.24
N ARG A 53 5.47 -6.16 2.14
CA ARG A 53 4.00 -6.20 2.14
C ARG A 53 3.47 -7.49 2.76
N ASP A 54 4.00 -8.65 2.37
CA ASP A 54 3.56 -9.95 2.93
C ASP A 54 3.83 -10.04 4.43
N TYR A 55 4.97 -9.49 4.88
CA TYR A 55 5.32 -9.45 6.29
C TYR A 55 4.35 -8.59 7.11
N TYR A 56 4.07 -7.37 6.68
CA TYR A 56 3.11 -6.51 7.39
C TYR A 56 1.69 -7.06 7.31
N ALA A 57 1.28 -7.64 6.17
CA ALA A 57 0.00 -8.33 6.07
C ALA A 57 -0.10 -9.50 7.06
N TYR A 58 0.98 -10.25 7.25
CA TYR A 58 1.05 -11.32 8.24
C TYR A 58 0.90 -10.80 9.68
N LEU A 59 1.51 -9.65 10.00
CA LEU A 59 1.40 -9.03 11.34
C LEU A 59 -0.01 -8.51 11.63
N LEU A 60 -0.68 -7.96 10.61
CA LEU A 60 -2.04 -7.42 10.72
C LEU A 60 -3.13 -8.49 10.56
N PHE A 61 -2.76 -9.74 10.27
CA PHE A 61 -3.73 -10.82 10.13
C PHE A 61 -4.26 -11.28 11.50
N PRO A 62 -5.58 -11.23 11.74
CA PRO A 62 -6.16 -11.67 13.00
C PRO A 62 -6.00 -13.19 13.17
N ARG A 63 -5.71 -13.62 14.40
CA ARG A 63 -5.55 -15.04 14.79
C ARG A 63 -6.21 -15.26 16.13
N ASN A 64 -6.44 -16.52 16.48
CA ASN A 64 -6.96 -16.90 17.80
C ASN A 64 -5.97 -16.63 18.96
N SER A 65 -4.79 -16.08 18.69
CA SER A 65 -3.82 -15.68 19.70
C SER A 65 -3.77 -14.16 19.87
N PHE A 66 -3.54 -13.71 21.11
CA PHE A 66 -3.41 -12.30 21.43
C PHE A 66 -2.24 -11.67 20.66
N LYS A 67 -2.53 -10.56 19.95
CA LYS A 67 -1.55 -9.79 19.19
C LYS A 67 -1.55 -8.34 19.67
N PRO A 68 -0.50 -7.86 20.36
CA PRO A 68 -0.45 -6.50 20.90
C PRO A 68 -0.74 -5.42 19.85
N ILE A 69 -0.27 -5.62 18.62
CA ILE A 69 -0.48 -4.70 17.49
C ILE A 69 -1.97 -4.43 17.25
N LEU A 70 -2.82 -5.47 17.25
CA LEU A 70 -4.24 -5.33 16.93
C LEU A 70 -5.06 -4.72 18.08
N HIS A 71 -4.48 -4.59 19.28
CA HIS A 71 -5.13 -4.00 20.45
C HIS A 71 -4.56 -2.62 20.82
N ALA A 72 -3.64 -2.08 20.02
CA ALA A 72 -2.93 -0.84 20.34
C ALA A 72 -3.68 0.45 19.92
N GLY A 73 -4.89 0.34 19.35
CA GLY A 73 -5.73 1.48 18.98
C GLY A 73 -5.03 2.46 18.04
N LYS A 74 -4.94 3.73 18.42
CA LYS A 74 -4.24 4.77 17.63
C LYS A 74 -2.78 4.39 17.28
N LEU A 75 -2.08 3.67 18.15
CA LEU A 75 -0.71 3.24 17.87
C LEU A 75 -0.67 2.19 16.73
N MET A 76 -1.70 1.35 16.62
CA MET A 76 -1.88 0.45 15.47
C MET A 76 -2.04 1.25 14.18
N GLN A 77 -2.89 2.29 14.19
CA GLN A 77 -3.14 3.12 13.02
C GLN A 77 -1.83 3.77 12.52
N GLN A 78 -1.05 4.35 13.44
CA GLN A 78 0.25 4.93 13.11
C GLN A 78 1.20 3.88 12.52
N PHE A 79 1.27 2.70 13.16
CA PHE A 79 2.08 1.59 12.66
C PHE A 79 1.68 1.16 11.25
N VAL A 80 0.39 1.10 10.94
CA VAL A 80 -0.11 0.74 9.60
C VAL A 80 0.31 1.77 8.55
N VAL A 81 0.16 3.06 8.86
CA VAL A 81 0.54 4.15 7.95
C VAL A 81 2.05 4.15 7.70
N ASP A 82 2.85 4.02 8.74
CA ASP A 82 4.31 3.95 8.63
C ASP A 82 4.77 2.72 7.85
N SER A 83 4.15 1.57 8.10
CA SER A 83 4.42 0.31 7.37
C SER A 83 4.11 0.46 5.88
N TRP A 84 3.01 1.16 5.54
CA TRP A 84 2.66 1.46 4.16
C TRP A 84 3.68 2.40 3.52
N GLY A 85 4.08 3.47 4.20
CA GLY A 85 5.11 4.41 3.73
C GLY A 85 6.45 3.72 3.47
N LYS A 86 6.90 2.85 4.39
CA LYS A 86 8.12 2.04 4.23
C LYS A 86 8.04 1.11 3.01
N ASN A 87 6.91 0.43 2.83
CA ASN A 87 6.69 -0.43 1.66
C ASN A 87 6.70 0.39 0.35
N GLU A 88 6.11 1.57 0.34
CA GLU A 88 6.07 2.43 -0.84
C GLU A 88 7.45 3.00 -1.19
N GLN A 89 8.20 3.42 -0.17
CA GLN A 89 9.60 3.83 -0.32
C GLN A 89 10.47 2.69 -0.87
N ASN A 90 10.26 1.46 -0.41
CA ASN A 90 10.95 0.28 -0.93
C ASN A 90 10.66 0.06 -2.43
N ARG A 91 9.39 0.19 -2.83
CA ARG A 91 8.98 0.11 -4.25
C ARG A 91 9.63 1.20 -5.09
N LEU A 92 9.64 2.45 -4.62
CA LEU A 92 10.29 3.56 -5.31
C LEU A 92 11.80 3.37 -5.43
N LYS A 93 12.46 2.89 -4.37
CA LYS A 93 13.89 2.57 -4.38
C LYS A 93 14.21 1.48 -5.40
N PHE A 94 13.38 0.44 -5.47
CA PHE A 94 13.51 -0.61 -6.47
C PHE A 94 13.40 -0.05 -7.90
N LEU A 95 12.39 0.79 -8.19
CA LEU A 95 12.24 1.43 -9.50
C LEU A 95 13.46 2.29 -9.84
N ARG A 96 13.93 3.12 -8.90
CA ARG A 96 15.11 3.96 -9.05
C ARG A 96 16.36 3.16 -9.42
N GLN A 97 16.58 2.01 -8.78
CA GLN A 97 17.77 1.19 -8.97
C GLN A 97 17.70 0.32 -10.24
N ASN A 98 16.51 -0.14 -10.62
CA ASN A 98 16.32 -1.10 -11.72
C ASN A 98 15.87 -0.43 -13.03
N GLN A 99 15.99 0.89 -13.14
CA GLN A 99 15.50 1.66 -14.27
C GLN A 99 16.06 1.22 -15.64
N ALA A 100 17.30 0.71 -15.68
CA ALA A 100 17.91 0.18 -16.90
C ALA A 100 17.24 -1.13 -17.38
N GLN A 101 16.84 -2.00 -16.44
CA GLN A 101 16.17 -3.26 -16.73
C GLN A 101 14.69 -3.08 -17.06
N LEU A 102 14.06 -2.02 -16.53
CA LEU A 102 12.64 -1.68 -16.77
C LEU A 102 12.36 -1.08 -18.16
N ARG A 103 13.20 -1.41 -19.16
CA ARG A 103 13.13 -0.99 -20.57
C ARG A 103 13.05 0.53 -20.76
N ALA A 104 14.24 1.14 -20.68
CA ALA A 104 14.53 2.51 -21.07
C ALA A 104 14.11 2.88 -22.51
N ASP A 105 13.80 1.92 -23.38
CA ASP A 105 13.51 2.18 -24.81
C ASP A 105 12.10 2.71 -25.07
N THR A 106 11.09 2.35 -24.27
CA THR A 106 9.74 2.95 -24.36
C THR A 106 9.74 4.43 -23.93
N TYR A 107 10.86 4.90 -23.36
CA TYR A 107 11.03 6.29 -22.97
C TYR A 107 11.50 7.17 -24.13
N ARG A 108 12.07 6.66 -25.24
CA ARG A 108 12.53 7.53 -26.33
C ARG A 108 11.39 8.37 -26.92
N GLY A 109 10.31 7.74 -27.39
CA GLY A 109 9.17 8.46 -27.97
C GLY A 109 8.43 9.38 -26.99
N LEU A 110 8.43 9.06 -25.68
CA LEU A 110 7.79 9.91 -24.66
C LEU A 110 8.73 11.01 -24.14
N ARG A 111 10.05 10.77 -24.13
CA ARG A 111 11.07 11.74 -23.73
C ARG A 111 11.12 12.89 -24.73
N ASP A 112 10.89 12.62 -26.01
CA ASP A 112 10.75 13.65 -27.04
C ASP A 112 9.48 14.50 -26.83
N PHE A 113 8.36 13.87 -26.42
CA PHE A 113 7.11 14.59 -26.10
C PHE A 113 7.23 15.44 -24.82
N ILE A 114 7.92 14.93 -23.80
CA ILE A 114 8.13 15.64 -22.52
C ILE A 114 9.23 16.70 -22.64
N MET A 115 10.28 16.49 -23.46
CA MET A 115 11.31 17.53 -23.71
C MET A 115 10.74 18.73 -24.48
N ALA A 116 9.67 18.56 -25.26
CA ALA A 116 8.93 19.68 -25.83
C ALA A 116 8.19 20.54 -24.76
N ASP A 117 7.93 19.98 -23.58
CA ASP A 117 7.17 20.60 -22.48
C ASP A 117 8.07 21.05 -21.30
N LEU A 118 9.35 20.68 -21.30
CA LEU A 118 10.32 20.97 -20.24
C LEU A 118 11.23 22.16 -20.58
N SER A 119 10.63 23.33 -20.79
CA SER A 119 11.29 24.60 -20.40
C SER A 119 11.27 24.76 -18.87
N ASP A 120 11.47 23.69 -18.10
CA ASP A 120 11.26 23.66 -16.66
C ASP A 120 12.59 23.45 -15.93
N ASN A 121 12.98 24.49 -15.21
CA ASN A 121 14.25 24.71 -14.53
C ASN A 121 14.28 23.96 -13.18
N GLY A 122 14.33 22.63 -13.21
CA GLY A 122 14.56 21.81 -12.02
C GLY A 122 16.04 21.65 -11.67
N PRO A 123 16.41 21.43 -10.38
CA PRO A 123 17.80 21.24 -9.98
C PRO A 123 18.42 20.03 -10.70
N PRO A 124 19.72 20.08 -11.05
CA PRO A 124 20.38 19.02 -11.81
C PRO A 124 20.34 17.69 -11.05
N GLY A 125 19.62 16.71 -11.60
CA GLY A 125 19.46 15.36 -11.06
C GLY A 125 19.05 14.34 -12.12
N ARG A 126 19.21 13.04 -11.81
CA ARG A 126 18.80 11.97 -12.74
C ARG A 126 17.27 11.85 -12.73
N ASN A 127 16.63 12.18 -13.85
CA ASN A 127 15.18 11.99 -14.03
C ASN A 127 14.84 10.49 -13.97
N ILE A 128 14.07 10.10 -12.95
CA ILE A 128 13.51 8.75 -12.80
C ILE A 128 12.08 8.82 -13.29
N VAL A 129 11.73 7.98 -14.26
CA VAL A 129 10.38 7.96 -14.82
C VAL A 129 9.63 6.78 -14.23
N LEU A 130 8.50 7.06 -13.61
CA LEU A 130 7.66 6.04 -13.01
C LEU A 130 6.79 5.34 -14.08
N PRO A 131 6.63 4.01 -14.02
CA PRO A 131 5.76 3.28 -14.93
C PRO A 131 4.27 3.55 -14.62
N ALA A 132 3.38 3.31 -15.59
CA ALA A 132 1.93 3.42 -15.39
C ALA A 132 1.37 2.46 -14.33
N THR A 133 2.10 1.39 -14.00
CA THR A 133 1.75 0.48 -12.90
C THR A 133 1.96 1.08 -11.51
N TYR A 134 2.63 2.23 -11.41
CA TYR A 134 2.81 2.96 -10.17
C TYR A 134 1.65 3.94 -9.97
N THR A 135 0.78 3.65 -9.01
CA THR A 135 -0.40 4.46 -8.70
C THR A 135 0.00 5.89 -8.33
N GLY A 136 -0.63 6.88 -8.95
CA GLY A 136 -0.33 8.30 -8.75
C GLY A 136 0.85 8.83 -9.57
N SER A 137 1.52 7.99 -10.37
CA SER A 137 2.47 8.50 -11.36
C SER A 137 1.78 9.29 -12.47
N PRO A 138 2.47 10.24 -13.14
CA PRO A 138 1.90 10.94 -14.29
C PRO A 138 1.35 9.99 -15.37
N ARG A 139 2.02 8.85 -15.58
CA ARG A 139 1.58 7.82 -16.55
C ARG A 139 0.35 7.07 -16.09
N ASP A 140 0.23 6.73 -14.80
CA ASP A 140 -0.98 6.12 -14.23
C ASP A 140 -2.19 7.05 -14.38
N MET A 141 -1.99 8.35 -14.15
CA MET A 141 -3.06 9.34 -14.30
C MET A 141 -3.50 9.49 -15.76
N VAL A 142 -2.56 9.57 -16.71
CA VAL A 142 -2.88 9.61 -18.15
C VAL A 142 -3.57 8.32 -18.60
N ALA A 143 -3.09 7.15 -18.16
CA ALA A 143 -3.72 5.88 -18.48
C ALA A 143 -5.16 5.80 -17.96
N LYS A 144 -5.40 6.16 -16.68
CA LYS A 144 -6.75 6.22 -16.11
C LYS A 144 -7.66 7.20 -16.83
N TYR A 145 -7.13 8.35 -17.26
CA TYR A 145 -7.88 9.31 -18.05
C TYR A 145 -8.27 8.73 -19.42
N GLN A 146 -7.34 8.08 -20.12
CA GLN A 146 -7.61 7.42 -21.41
C GLN A 146 -8.64 6.30 -21.25
N ASP A 147 -8.52 5.48 -20.20
CA ASP A 147 -9.48 4.42 -19.88
C ASP A 147 -10.87 5.03 -19.63
N ALA A 148 -10.97 6.10 -18.83
CA ALA A 148 -12.23 6.80 -18.58
C ALA A 148 -12.84 7.37 -19.87
N MET A 149 -12.02 8.02 -20.72
CA MET A 149 -12.48 8.55 -22.01
C MET A 149 -12.94 7.45 -22.96
N SER A 150 -12.31 6.27 -22.93
CA SER A 150 -12.73 5.11 -23.72
C SER A 150 -14.11 4.59 -23.29
N ILE A 151 -14.37 4.59 -21.97
CA ILE A 151 -15.68 4.23 -21.41
C ILE A 151 -16.73 5.25 -21.84
N VAL A 152 -16.42 6.55 -21.75
CA VAL A 152 -17.34 7.63 -22.15
C VAL A 152 -17.64 7.59 -23.65
N ALA A 153 -16.64 7.31 -24.48
CA ALA A 153 -16.82 7.19 -25.92
C ALA A 153 -17.74 6.01 -26.29
N ARG A 154 -17.71 4.92 -25.52
CA ARG A 154 -18.51 3.72 -25.77
C ARG A 154 -19.91 3.77 -25.16
N HIS A 155 -20.03 4.33 -23.96
CA HIS A 155 -21.25 4.25 -23.14
C HIS A 155 -21.93 5.61 -22.93
N GLY A 156 -21.37 6.69 -23.44
CA GLY A 156 -21.86 8.04 -23.19
C GLY A 156 -21.35 8.63 -21.88
N LYS A 157 -21.78 9.85 -21.58
CA LYS A 157 -21.37 10.58 -20.37
C LYS A 157 -22.07 9.97 -19.14
N PRO A 158 -21.41 9.93 -17.98
CA PRO A 158 -22.07 9.46 -16.76
C PRO A 158 -23.14 10.46 -16.31
N ASP A 159 -24.34 9.95 -16.00
CA ASP A 159 -25.47 10.77 -15.53
C ASP A 159 -25.59 10.83 -14.00
N LEU A 160 -24.99 9.85 -13.29
CA LEU A 160 -25.12 9.70 -11.84
C LEU A 160 -23.76 9.81 -11.14
N PHE A 161 -23.73 10.54 -10.03
CA PHE A 161 -22.64 10.54 -9.08
C PHE A 161 -23.11 9.93 -7.76
N ILE A 162 -22.70 8.69 -7.49
CA ILE A 162 -23.16 7.92 -6.33
C ILE A 162 -22.10 7.98 -5.24
N THR A 163 -22.50 8.40 -4.04
CA THR A 163 -21.65 8.37 -2.85
C THR A 163 -22.15 7.28 -1.90
N MET A 164 -21.27 6.38 -1.48
CA MET A 164 -21.56 5.37 -0.46
C MET A 164 -20.68 5.62 0.76
N THR A 165 -21.30 5.82 1.91
CA THR A 165 -20.61 6.03 3.19
C THR A 165 -20.63 4.76 4.03
N CYS A 166 -19.51 4.42 4.65
CA CYS A 166 -19.44 3.29 5.58
C CYS A 166 -20.24 3.60 6.86
N ASN A 167 -21.03 2.64 7.34
CA ASN A 167 -21.67 2.73 8.66
C ASN A 167 -20.85 1.92 9.69
N PRO A 168 -20.27 2.54 10.73
CA PRO A 168 -19.56 1.84 11.80
C PRO A 168 -20.41 0.84 12.60
N GLN A 169 -21.74 1.00 12.59
CA GLN A 169 -22.71 0.17 13.33
C GLN A 169 -23.17 -1.07 12.55
N TRP A 170 -22.48 -1.43 11.47
CA TRP A 170 -22.77 -2.68 10.78
C TRP A 170 -22.43 -3.87 11.69
N LYS A 171 -23.34 -4.85 11.76
CA LYS A 171 -23.16 -6.05 12.61
C LYS A 171 -21.85 -6.77 12.35
N GLU A 172 -21.43 -6.84 11.08
CA GLU A 172 -20.16 -7.47 10.70
C GLU A 172 -18.92 -6.75 11.27
N ILE A 173 -19.02 -5.45 11.52
CA ILE A 173 -17.97 -4.68 12.20
C ILE A 173 -18.05 -4.95 13.70
N GLU A 174 -19.22 -4.81 14.30
CA GLU A 174 -19.42 -5.01 15.75
C GLU A 174 -19.01 -6.41 16.21
N GLU A 175 -19.37 -7.45 15.45
CA GLU A 175 -19.00 -8.85 15.72
C GLU A 175 -17.51 -9.13 15.58
N ALA A 176 -16.80 -8.37 14.75
CA ALA A 176 -15.36 -8.53 14.50
C ALA A 176 -14.48 -7.77 15.50
N LEU A 177 -15.05 -6.85 16.28
CA LEU A 177 -14.34 -6.07 17.29
C LEU A 177 -14.15 -6.88 18.57
N SER A 178 -12.97 -6.73 19.20
CA SER A 178 -12.75 -7.27 20.55
C SER A 178 -13.39 -6.38 21.61
N PRO A 179 -13.68 -6.91 22.83
CA PRO A 179 -14.19 -6.09 23.93
C PRO A 179 -13.32 -4.84 24.18
N GLY A 180 -13.96 -3.67 24.23
CA GLY A 180 -13.30 -2.39 24.43
C GLY A 180 -12.68 -1.75 23.18
N GLN A 181 -12.79 -2.36 22.00
CA GLN A 181 -12.36 -1.75 20.74
C GLN A 181 -13.48 -0.93 20.10
N SER A 182 -13.11 0.19 19.48
CA SER A 182 -14.01 0.96 18.63
C SER A 182 -13.76 0.66 17.14
N ALA A 183 -14.75 0.94 16.29
CA ALA A 183 -14.59 0.85 14.84
C ALA A 183 -13.45 1.75 14.32
N SER A 184 -13.20 2.90 14.96
CA SER A 184 -12.07 3.75 14.64
C SER A 184 -10.73 3.06 14.91
N ASP A 185 -10.59 2.33 16.01
CA ASP A 185 -9.35 1.64 16.36
C ASP A 185 -8.98 0.54 15.34
N ARG A 186 -9.99 -0.07 14.72
CA ARG A 186 -9.86 -1.18 13.75
C ARG A 186 -10.31 -0.77 12.36
N SER A 187 -9.66 0.26 11.80
CA SER A 187 -9.90 0.72 10.43
C SER A 187 -9.70 -0.37 9.37
N ASP A 188 -8.88 -1.38 9.66
CA ASP A 188 -8.69 -2.57 8.83
C ASP A 188 -9.98 -3.41 8.69
N VAL A 189 -10.74 -3.56 9.78
CA VAL A 189 -12.02 -4.27 9.81
C VAL A 189 -13.06 -3.47 9.04
N VAL A 190 -13.16 -2.16 9.31
CA VAL A 190 -14.08 -1.26 8.62
C VAL A 190 -13.87 -1.31 7.11
N ALA A 191 -12.62 -1.18 6.63
CA ALA A 191 -12.30 -1.26 5.22
C ALA A 191 -12.63 -2.65 4.61
N ARG A 192 -12.43 -3.73 5.37
CA ARG A 192 -12.70 -5.10 4.93
C ARG A 192 -14.20 -5.38 4.80
N VAL A 193 -15.03 -4.83 5.67
CA VAL A 193 -16.50 -4.94 5.58
C VAL A 193 -17.06 -4.01 4.51
N PHE A 194 -16.50 -2.81 4.36
CA PHE A 194 -16.94 -1.81 3.39
C PHE A 194 -16.79 -2.31 1.94
N LYS A 195 -15.67 -2.96 1.61
CA LYS A 195 -15.40 -3.43 0.25
C LYS A 195 -16.49 -4.35 -0.34
N PRO A 196 -16.89 -5.47 0.30
CA PRO A 196 -17.95 -6.33 -0.23
C PRO A 196 -19.33 -5.65 -0.23
N LYS A 197 -19.60 -4.73 0.71
CA LYS A 197 -20.84 -3.92 0.68
C LYS A 197 -20.87 -3.02 -0.56
N LEU A 198 -19.74 -2.36 -0.89
CA LEU A 198 -19.60 -1.52 -2.07
C LEU A 198 -19.79 -2.33 -3.36
N GLU A 199 -19.19 -3.51 -3.43
CA GLU A 199 -19.33 -4.41 -4.57
C GLU A 199 -20.78 -4.90 -4.74
N ARG A 200 -21.48 -5.17 -3.63
CA ARG A 200 -22.90 -5.54 -3.65
C ARG A 200 -23.79 -4.40 -4.14
N GLU A 201 -23.61 -3.18 -3.63
CA GLU A 201 -24.37 -2.01 -4.09
C GLU A 201 -24.12 -1.74 -5.58
N ALA A 202 -22.86 -1.80 -6.02
CA ALA A 202 -22.51 -1.66 -7.43
C ALA A 202 -23.16 -2.74 -8.32
N PHE A 203 -23.31 -3.96 -7.80
CA PHE A 203 -24.01 -5.04 -8.51
C PHE A 203 -25.53 -4.78 -8.60
N LEU A 204 -26.16 -4.32 -7.52
CA LEU A 204 -27.58 -4.00 -7.49
C LEU A 204 -27.92 -2.87 -8.46
N ILE A 205 -27.11 -1.80 -8.50
CA ILE A 205 -27.31 -0.68 -9.43
C ILE A 205 -27.24 -1.13 -10.89
N ARG A 206 -26.32 -2.05 -11.22
CA ARG A 206 -26.19 -2.60 -12.58
C ARG A 206 -27.37 -3.47 -13.00
N THR A 207 -28.03 -4.13 -12.04
CA THR A 207 -29.15 -5.05 -12.31
C THR A 207 -30.51 -4.38 -12.22
N SER A 208 -30.62 -3.22 -11.55
CA SER A 208 -31.86 -2.45 -11.44
C SER A 208 -32.11 -1.47 -12.60
N SER A 209 -31.11 -1.17 -13.43
CA SER A 209 -31.30 -0.38 -14.64
C SER A 209 -32.02 -1.22 -15.72
N PRO A 210 -33.25 -0.85 -16.13
CA PRO A 210 -33.93 -1.55 -17.22
C PRO A 210 -33.15 -1.35 -18.53
N SER A 211 -32.96 -2.44 -19.27
CA SER A 211 -32.33 -2.49 -20.60
C SER A 211 -33.05 -1.65 -21.64
#